data_AF-A0A150UTG0-F1
#
_entry.id   AF-A0A150UTG0-F1
#
_cell.length_a   1.000
_cell.length_b   1.000
_cell.length_c   1.000
_cell.angle_alpha   90.00
_cell.angle_beta   90.00
_cell.angle_gamma   90.00
#
_symmetry.space_group_name_H-M   'P 1'
#
loop_
_entity.id
_entity.type
_entity.pdbx_description
1 polymer ?
#
loop_
_entity_poly.entity_id
_entity_poly.type
_entity_poly.pdbx_seq_one_letter_code
_entity_poly.pdbx_strand_id
1 'polypeptide(L)' 'MAPPKRVQSSRNEGKIILALRAFYSGQFQSAAEAARTFHVSKTSLLRRIYGVNP' A
#
# COMPACT_ATOMS: atom_id res chain seq x y z
N MET A 1 25.75 -13.74 -3.32
CA MET A 1 25.14 -12.53 -3.91
C MET A 1 23.84 -12.24 -3.18
N ALA A 2 23.74 -11.12 -2.45
CA ALA A 2 22.49 -10.70 -1.83
C ALA A 2 21.51 -10.22 -2.91
N PRO A 3 20.20 -10.57 -2.86
CA PRO A 3 19.27 -10.16 -3.89
C PRO A 3 19.17 -8.62 -3.91
N PRO A 4 19.08 -8.00 -5.10
CA PRO A 4 18.98 -6.55 -5.19
C PRO A 4 17.69 -6.10 -4.49
N LYS A 5 17.87 -5.27 -3.45
CA LYS A 5 16.83 -4.61 -2.63
C LYS A 5 15.70 -3.98 -3.47
N ARG A 6 15.97 -3.68 -4.75
CA ARG A 6 15.02 -3.17 -5.75
C ARG A 6 13.81 -4.09 -6.01
N VAL A 7 13.99 -5.41 -6.06
CA VAL A 7 12.87 -6.35 -6.32
C VAL A 7 11.85 -6.31 -5.18
N GLN A 8 12.33 -6.08 -3.96
CA GLN A 8 11.51 -6.00 -2.76
C GLN A 8 10.72 -4.69 -2.70
N SER A 9 11.32 -3.57 -3.13
CA SER A 9 10.64 -2.28 -3.25
C SER A 9 9.51 -2.30 -4.29
N SER A 10 9.76 -2.84 -5.50
CA SER A 10 8.73 -2.91 -6.55
C SER A 10 7.54 -3.80 -6.17
N ARG A 11 7.79 -4.90 -5.45
CA ARG A 11 6.72 -5.79 -4.96
C ARG A 11 5.87 -5.10 -3.88
N ASN A 12 6.46 -4.25 -3.05
CA ASN A 12 5.72 -3.45 -2.08
C ASN A 12 4.90 -2.33 -2.75
N GLU A 13 5.44 -1.66 -3.76
CA GLU A 13 4.69 -0.64 -4.51
C GLU A 13 3.46 -1.22 -5.22
N GLY A 14 3.60 -2.38 -5.86
CA GLY A 14 2.46 -3.05 -6.50
C GLY A 14 1.33 -3.38 -5.51
N LYS A 15 1.67 -3.86 -4.31
CA LYS A 15 0.70 -4.13 -3.25
C LYS A 15 0.02 -2.86 -2.73
N ILE A 16 0.77 -1.77 -2.58
CA ILE A 16 0.22 -0.48 -2.15
C ILE A 16 -0.79 0.02 -3.18
N ILE A 17 -0.48 -0.06 -4.47
CA ILE A 17 -1.41 0.34 -5.56
C ILE A 17 -2.67 -0.52 -5.53
N LEU A 18 -2.53 -1.84 -5.34
CA LEU A 18 -3.67 -2.77 -5.27
C LEU A 18 -4.58 -2.45 -4.08
N ALA A 19 -3.98 -2.19 -2.92
CA ALA A 19 -4.69 -1.80 -1.71
C ALA A 19 -5.38 -0.44 -1.85
N LEU A 20 -4.74 0.50 -2.55
CA LEU A 20 -5.32 1.81 -2.87
C LEU A 20 -6.57 1.66 -3.74
N ARG A 21 -6.46 0.87 -4.83
CA ARG A 21 -7.58 0.63 -5.75
C ARG A 21 -8.75 -0.04 -5.03
N ALA A 22 -8.48 -1.03 -4.19
CA ALA A 22 -9.53 -1.72 -3.46
C ALA A 22 -10.21 -0.81 -2.41
N PHE A 23 -9.44 0.07 -1.76
CA PHE A 23 -9.98 1.11 -0.88
C PHE A 23 -10.87 2.10 -1.65
N TYR A 24 -10.40 2.64 -2.78
CA TYR A 24 -11.21 3.54 -3.62
C TYR A 24 -12.42 2.86 -4.28
N SER A 25 -12.36 1.54 -4.50
CA SER A 25 -13.49 0.76 -5.01
C SER A 25 -14.54 0.46 -3.93
N GLY A 26 -14.34 0.93 -2.68
CA GLY A 26 -15.27 0.70 -1.58
C GLY A 26 -15.26 -0.74 -1.03
N GLN A 27 -14.25 -1.55 -1.37
CA GLN A 27 -14.14 -2.94 -0.86
C GLN A 27 -13.77 -3.01 0.62
N PHE A 28 -13.26 -1.92 1.19
CA PHE A 28 -12.84 -1.84 2.58
C PHE A 28 -13.46 -0.61 3.24
N GLN A 29 -13.97 -0.77 4.46
CA GLN A 29 -14.52 0.34 5.23
C GLN A 29 -13.42 1.23 5.83
N SER A 30 -12.20 0.69 5.95
CA SER A 30 -11.05 1.42 6.47
C SER A 30 -9.77 1.14 5.69
N ALA A 31 -8.95 2.16 5.55
CA ALA A 31 -7.59 2.04 5.01
C ALA A 31 -6.71 1.08 5.85
N ALA A 32 -7.00 0.92 7.15
CA ALA A 32 -6.30 -0.03 8.01
C ALA A 32 -6.58 -1.48 7.62
N GLU A 33 -7.81 -1.77 7.18
CA GLU A 33 -8.25 -3.09 6.77
C GLU A 33 -7.64 -3.47 5.43
N ALA A 34 -7.67 -2.55 4.45
CA ALA A 34 -6.97 -2.70 3.19
C ALA A 34 -5.45 -2.92 3.42
N ALA A 35 -4.82 -2.14 4.29
CA ALA A 35 -3.41 -2.30 4.60
C ALA A 35 -3.06 -3.68 5.17
N ARG A 36 -3.91 -4.22 6.05
CA ARG A 36 -3.75 -5.57 6.60
C ARG A 36 -3.92 -6.64 5.51
N THR A 37 -4.97 -6.56 4.70
CA THR A 37 -5.25 -7.54 3.65
C THR A 37 -4.12 -7.65 2.63
N PHE A 38 -3.50 -6.52 2.26
CA PHE A 38 -2.41 -6.52 1.28
C PHE A 38 -1.01 -6.60 1.90
N HIS A 39 -0.89 -6.78 3.23
CA HIS A 39 0.37 -6.79 3.98
C HIS A 39 1.25 -5.55 3.66
N VAL A 40 0.65 -4.37 3.68
CA VAL A 40 1.34 -3.09 3.46
C VAL A 40 1.23 -2.20 4.70
N SER A 41 2.19 -1.30 4.89
CA SER A 41 2.16 -0.36 6.01
C SER A 41 0.99 0.60 5.88
N LYS A 42 0.11 0.63 6.90
CA LYS A 42 -1.01 1.56 7.00
C LYS A 42 -0.57 3.01 6.76
N THR A 43 0.55 3.43 7.34
CA THR A 43 1.12 4.79 7.16
C THR A 43 1.47 5.10 5.71
N SER A 44 2.05 4.14 4.98
CA SER A 44 2.42 4.31 3.57
C SER A 44 1.18 4.42 2.68
N LEU A 45 0.17 3.60 2.98
CA LEU A 45 -1.12 3.59 2.28
C LEU A 45 -1.91 4.87 2.58
N LEU A 46 -1.97 5.31 3.83
CA LEU A 46 -2.58 6.57 4.25
C LEU A 46 -1.90 7.78 3.62
N ARG A 47 -0.56 7.81 3.56
CA ARG A 47 0.19 8.88 2.89
C ARG A 47 -0.20 8.99 1.42
N ARG A 48 -0.49 7.86 0.76
CA ARG A 48 -0.95 7.82 -0.64
C ARG A 48 -2.43 8.17 -0.80
N ILE A 49 -3.31 7.81 0.13
CA ILE A 49 -4.75 8.14 0.11
C ILE A 49 -4.98 9.63 0.40
N TYR A 50 -4.43 10.11 1.51
CA TYR A 50 -4.60 11.50 1.94
C TYR A 50 -3.69 12.46 1.19
N GLY A 51 -2.84 11.95 0.29
CA GLY A 51 -1.96 12.74 -0.55
C GLY A 51 -1.21 13.80 0.25
N VAL A 52 -0.72 13.44 1.44
CA VAL A 52 -0.13 14.41 2.38
C VAL A 52 1.15 14.95 1.74
N ASN A 53 0.95 16.06 1.02
CA ASN A 53 1.88 17.15 0.92
C ASN A 53 2.31 17.50 2.35
N PRO A 54 3.62 17.68 2.59
CA PRO A 54 4.29 17.70 3.90
C PRO A 54 3.61 18.57 4.95
#